data_AF-A0A0G2BEC8-F1
#
_entry.id   AF-A0A0G2BEC8-F1
#
_cell.length_a   1.000
_cell.length_b   1.000
_cell.length_c   1.000
_cell.angle_alpha   90.00
_cell.angle_beta   90.00
_cell.angle_gamma   90.00
#
_symmetry.space_group_name_H-M   'P 1'
#
loop_
_entity.id
_entity.type
_entity.pdbx_description
1 polymer ?
#
loop_
_entity_poly.entity_id
_entity_poly.type
_entity_poly.pdbx_seq_one_letter_code
_entity_poly.pdbx_strand_id
1 'polypeptide(L)'
;MKFILAKKEGMTRVFGEDGRARAGTILTADPVTVTQVKTKDGKDAYAAIQVGTGVRRPKNVGKALLGHTKGKGYTDIREFRTEDTAEVGGTIDASVFAVGDTVQVSGVTKGKGFAGVVKRHGFHGGPRSHGQKHTERSPG
;
A
#
# COMPACT_ATOMS: atom_id res chain seq x y z
N MET A 1 15.44 6.77 -5.59
CA MET A 1 14.57 6.01 -4.65
C MET A 1 13.93 4.84 -5.40
N LYS A 2 14.05 3.61 -4.86
CA LYS A 2 13.38 2.43 -5.43
C LYS A 2 11.95 2.33 -4.90
N PHE A 3 10.96 2.12 -5.77
CA PHE A 3 9.57 1.96 -5.37
C PHE A 3 8.81 1.07 -6.37
N ILE A 4 7.75 0.42 -5.89
CA ILE A 4 6.82 -0.33 -6.71
C ILE A 4 5.46 -0.43 -6.01
N LEU A 5 4.40 -0.65 -6.79
CA LEU A 5 3.11 -1.06 -6.25
C LEU A 5 3.01 -2.58 -6.31
N ALA A 6 2.56 -3.18 -5.21
CA ALA A 6 2.42 -4.62 -5.13
C ALA A 6 1.12 -5.01 -4.43
N LYS A 7 0.59 -6.16 -4.81
CA LYS A 7 -0.58 -6.78 -4.20
C LYS A 7 -0.11 -7.84 -3.20
N LYS A 8 -0.63 -7.76 -1.97
CA LYS A 8 -0.39 -8.80 -0.95
C LYS A 8 -1.23 -10.05 -1.30
N GLU A 9 -0.57 -11.15 -1.65
CA GLU A 9 -1.25 -12.41 -1.94
C GLU A 9 -1.40 -13.28 -0.69
N GLY A 10 -0.35 -13.36 0.13
CA GLY A 10 -0.34 -14.29 1.24
C GLY A 10 0.88 -14.21 2.12
N MET A 11 0.98 -15.14 3.06
CA MET A 11 2.13 -15.29 3.94
C MET A 11 2.60 -16.74 3.90
N THR A 12 3.92 -16.92 3.99
CA THR A 12 4.58 -18.23 3.98
C THR A 12 5.71 -18.23 4.99
N ARG A 13 6.37 -19.37 5.16
CA ARG A 13 7.64 -19.49 5.87
C ARG A 13 8.75 -19.84 4.88
N VAL A 14 9.90 -19.21 5.04
CA VAL A 14 11.10 -19.46 4.24
C VAL A 14 12.15 -20.07 5.17
N PHE A 15 12.73 -21.20 4.77
CA PHE A 15 13.83 -21.81 5.51
C PHE A 15 15.15 -21.20 5.01
N GLY A 16 15.91 -20.61 5.92
CA GLY A 16 17.25 -20.13 5.63
C GLY A 16 18.25 -21.27 5.57
N GLU A 17 19.44 -20.98 5.04
CA GLU A 17 20.58 -21.92 5.03
C GLU A 17 21.01 -22.32 6.44
N ASP A 18 20.74 -21.47 7.44
CA ASP A 18 20.93 -21.74 8.87
C ASP A 18 19.90 -22.72 9.47
N GLY A 19 19.01 -23.28 8.64
CA GLY A 19 17.93 -24.18 9.05
C GLY A 19 16.79 -23.50 9.79
N ARG A 20 16.83 -22.18 9.97
CA ARG A 20 15.80 -21.43 10.71
C ARG A 20 14.64 -21.05 9.79
N ALA A 21 13.42 -21.18 10.31
CA ALA A 21 12.22 -20.71 9.65
C ALA A 21 12.01 -19.20 9.87
N ARG A 22 11.83 -18.44 8.79
CA ARG A 22 11.52 -17.01 8.82
C ARG A 22 10.15 -16.75 8.18
N ALA A 23 9.34 -15.88 8.77
CA ALA A 23 8.06 -15.51 8.19
C ALA A 23 8.27 -14.59 6.98
N GLY A 24 7.62 -14.92 5.87
CA GLY A 24 7.66 -14.16 4.62
C GLY A 24 6.25 -13.74 4.17
N THR A 25 6.14 -12.57 3.55
CA THR A 25 4.91 -12.14 2.87
C THR A 25 5.13 -12.21 1.37
N ILE A 26 4.23 -12.86 0.65
CA ILE A 26 4.26 -12.94 -0.81
C ILE A 26 3.56 -11.69 -1.36
N LEU A 27 4.30 -10.91 -2.14
CA LEU A 27 3.82 -9.72 -2.83
C LEU A 27 3.94 -9.96 -4.34
N THR A 28 2.83 -9.85 -5.06
CA THR A 28 2.85 -9.81 -6.53
C THR A 28 3.05 -8.37 -6.95
N ALA A 29 4.16 -8.08 -7.62
CA ALA A 29 4.51 -6.75 -8.09
C ALA A 29 4.49 -6.73 -9.62
N ASP A 30 3.31 -6.49 -10.17
CA ASP A 30 3.15 -6.30 -11.62
C ASP A 30 3.89 -5.03 -12.07
N PRO A 31 4.43 -5.00 -13.31
CA PRO A 31 5.09 -3.80 -13.82
C PRO A 31 4.17 -2.58 -13.75
N VAL A 32 4.69 -1.48 -13.23
CA VAL A 32 3.96 -0.22 -13.10
C VAL A 32 4.36 0.74 -14.22
N THR A 33 3.39 1.44 -14.80
CA THR A 33 3.66 2.42 -15.88
C THR A 33 3.66 3.83 -15.31
N VAL A 34 4.66 4.63 -15.65
CA VAL A 34 4.73 6.05 -15.28
C VAL A 34 3.65 6.82 -16.04
N THR A 35 2.69 7.41 -15.32
CA THR A 35 1.58 8.17 -15.91
C THR A 35 1.86 9.66 -15.97
N GLN A 36 2.60 10.20 -15.00
CA GLN A 36 2.96 11.62 -14.93
C GLN A 36 4.26 11.78 -14.14
N VAL A 37 5.08 12.76 -14.53
CA VAL A 37 6.26 13.20 -13.79
C VAL A 37 6.01 14.65 -13.36
N LYS A 38 6.19 14.92 -12.07
CA LYS A 38 6.01 16.23 -11.45
C LYS A 38 7.36 16.80 -11.06
N THR A 39 7.53 18.09 -11.25
CA THR A 39 8.78 18.82 -10.96
C THR A 39 8.53 19.97 -9.98
N LYS A 40 9.54 20.33 -9.19
CA LYS A 40 9.46 21.44 -8.22
C LYS A 40 9.16 22.78 -8.87
N ASP A 41 9.81 23.06 -10.00
CA ASP A 41 9.65 24.31 -10.76
C ASP A 41 8.39 24.30 -11.64
N GLY A 42 7.69 23.17 -11.69
CA GLY A 42 6.46 23.00 -12.45
C GLY A 42 5.21 23.47 -11.70
N LYS A 43 4.06 23.21 -12.31
CA LYS A 43 2.73 23.58 -11.79
C LYS A 43 2.40 22.92 -10.44
N ASP A 44 3.00 21.77 -10.16
CA ASP A 44 2.71 20.96 -8.98
C ASP A 44 3.50 21.39 -7.72
N ALA A 45 4.55 22.21 -7.86
CA ALA A 45 5.38 22.72 -6.75
C ALA A 45 6.11 21.64 -5.90
N TYR A 46 6.19 20.39 -6.37
CA TYR A 46 7.02 19.34 -5.76
C TYR A 46 7.47 18.30 -6.79
N ALA A 47 8.57 17.61 -6.50
CA ALA A 47 9.06 16.50 -7.32
C ALA A 47 8.40 15.17 -6.90
N ALA A 48 7.77 14.50 -7.85
CA ALA A 48 7.17 13.19 -7.65
C ALA A 48 6.96 12.45 -8.98
N ILE A 49 6.96 11.13 -8.90
CA ILE A 49 6.61 10.25 -10.02
C ILE A 49 5.26 9.61 -9.71
N GLN A 50 4.31 9.78 -10.63
CA GLN A 50 3.02 9.09 -10.59
C GLN A 50 3.10 7.82 -11.42
N VAL A 51 2.65 6.71 -10.84
CA VAL A 51 2.61 5.40 -11.50
C VAL A 51 1.22 4.78 -11.42
N GLY A 52 0.85 4.06 -12.47
CA GLY A 52 -0.35 3.25 -12.56
C GLY A 52 -0.03 1.75 -12.59
N THR A 53 -0.85 0.94 -11.94
CA THR A 53 -0.75 -0.52 -11.96
C THR A 53 -2.11 -1.18 -12.19
N GLY A 54 -2.08 -2.43 -12.66
CA GLY A 54 -3.25 -3.21 -13.03
C GLY A 54 -3.96 -2.69 -14.28
N VAL A 55 -4.88 -3.50 -14.80
CA VAL A 55 -5.66 -3.17 -16.01
C VAL A 55 -7.14 -3.08 -15.65
N ARG A 56 -7.74 -1.93 -15.96
CA ARG A 56 -9.18 -1.70 -15.83
C ARG A 56 -9.79 -1.40 -17.19
N ARG A 57 -10.91 -2.06 -17.51
CA ARG A 57 -11.64 -1.84 -18.78
C ARG A 57 -12.01 -0.36 -18.93
N PRO A 58 -11.75 0.29 -20.09
CA PRO A 58 -12.01 1.72 -20.28
C PRO A 58 -13.44 2.17 -19.94
N LYS A 59 -14.44 1.32 -20.25
CA LYS A 59 -15.85 1.58 -19.91
C LYS A 59 -16.14 1.69 -18.41
N ASN A 60 -15.27 1.14 -17.58
CA ASN A 60 -15.38 1.19 -16.12
C ASN A 60 -14.57 2.35 -15.51
N VAL A 61 -13.88 3.16 -16.34
CA VAL A 61 -13.03 4.27 -15.91
C VAL A 61 -13.72 5.58 -16.25
N GLY A 62 -13.73 6.53 -15.32
CA GLY A 62 -14.30 7.86 -15.57
C GLY A 62 -13.55 8.59 -16.69
N LYS A 63 -14.27 9.35 -17.52
CA LYS A 63 -13.71 10.05 -18.70
C LYS A 63 -12.52 10.94 -18.37
N ALA A 64 -12.56 11.68 -17.25
CA ALA A 64 -11.46 12.54 -16.82
C ALA A 64 -10.18 11.75 -16.54
N LEU A 65 -10.31 10.61 -15.84
CA LEU A 65 -9.17 9.74 -15.53
C LEU A 65 -8.61 9.10 -16.80
N LEU A 66 -9.48 8.65 -17.70
CA LEU A 66 -9.09 8.08 -18.98
C LEU A 66 -8.34 9.10 -19.86
N GLY A 67 -8.79 10.37 -19.86
CA GLY A 67 -8.08 11.46 -20.53
C GLY A 67 -6.70 11.71 -19.93
N HIS A 68 -6.61 11.76 -18.60
CA HIS A 68 -5.34 11.92 -17.87
C HIS A 68 -4.34 10.80 -18.19
N THR A 69 -4.79 9.55 -18.24
CA THR A 69 -3.96 8.37 -18.50
C THR A 69 -3.82 8.03 -19.99
N LYS A 70 -4.15 8.97 -20.88
CA LYS A 70 -4.03 8.83 -22.35
C LYS A 70 -4.73 7.58 -22.90
N GLY A 71 -5.93 7.28 -22.41
CA GLY A 71 -6.74 6.15 -22.89
C GLY A 71 -6.52 4.83 -22.13
N LYS A 72 -5.54 4.75 -21.23
CA LYS A 72 -5.22 3.52 -20.48
C LYS A 72 -5.97 3.47 -19.16
N GLY A 73 -6.70 2.39 -18.89
CA GLY A 73 -7.36 2.20 -17.59
C GLY A 73 -6.46 1.47 -16.61
N TYR A 74 -6.10 2.11 -15.50
CA TYR A 74 -5.37 1.49 -14.39
C TYR A 74 -6.32 1.17 -13.22
N THR A 75 -5.99 0.15 -12.43
CA THR A 75 -6.74 -0.19 -11.22
C THR A 75 -6.40 0.77 -10.09
N ASP A 76 -5.10 1.01 -9.89
CA ASP A 76 -4.57 1.89 -8.86
C ASP A 76 -3.58 2.87 -9.47
N ILE A 77 -3.61 4.11 -9.00
CA ILE A 77 -2.66 5.16 -9.36
C ILE A 77 -2.13 5.75 -8.05
N ARG A 78 -0.80 5.82 -7.93
CA ARG A 78 -0.13 6.35 -6.73
C ARG A 78 1.05 7.23 -7.12
N GLU A 79 1.43 8.09 -6.19
CA GLU A 79 2.55 9.01 -6.35
C GLU A 79 3.64 8.69 -5.33
N PHE A 80 4.88 8.74 -5.78
CA PHE A 80 6.07 8.61 -4.96
C PHE A 80 6.85 9.92 -5.04
N ARG A 81 7.07 10.55 -3.89
CA ARG A 81 7.89 11.77 -3.81
C ARG A 81 9.34 11.39 -4.01
N THR A 82 9.93 11.89 -5.08
CA THR A 82 11.33 11.65 -5.42
C THR A 82 11.81 12.71 -6.40
N GLU A 83 13.13 12.94 -6.40
CA GLU A 83 13.82 13.80 -7.36
C GLU A 83 14.44 13.00 -8.51
N ASP A 84 14.24 11.67 -8.52
CA ASP A 84 14.72 10.83 -9.62
C ASP A 84 14.05 11.18 -10.94
N THR A 85 14.76 10.94 -12.03
CA THR A 85 14.25 11.11 -13.39
C THR A 85 13.52 9.85 -13.85
N ALA A 86 12.34 10.01 -14.42
CA ALA A 86 11.63 8.97 -15.15
C ALA A 86 10.94 9.58 -16.37
N GLU A 87 10.57 8.73 -17.32
CA GLU A 87 9.85 9.14 -18.53
C GLU A 87 8.40 8.69 -18.48
N VAL A 88 7.48 9.56 -18.91
CA VAL A 88 6.07 9.20 -19.00
C VAL A 88 5.87 8.10 -20.04
N GLY A 89 5.23 7.01 -19.63
CA GLY A 89 5.09 5.78 -20.42
C GLY A 89 6.18 4.74 -20.14
N GLY A 90 7.23 5.10 -19.41
CA GLY A 90 8.23 4.16 -18.90
C GLY A 90 7.59 3.11 -17.98
N THR A 91 8.19 1.93 -17.95
CA THR A 91 7.74 0.80 -17.11
C THR A 91 8.79 0.54 -16.04
N ILE A 92 8.32 0.33 -14.81
CA ILE A 92 9.14 -0.03 -13.65
C ILE A 92 8.67 -1.39 -13.16
N ASP A 93 9.59 -2.36 -13.09
CA ASP A 93 9.32 -3.71 -12.62
C ASP A 93 10.05 -4.02 -11.30
N ALA A 94 9.83 -5.22 -10.75
CA ALA A 94 10.35 -5.60 -9.45
C ALA A 94 11.89 -5.74 -9.40
N SER A 95 12.58 -5.80 -10.55
CA SER A 95 14.04 -5.89 -10.64
C SER A 95 14.77 -4.65 -10.10
N VAL A 96 14.05 -3.54 -9.84
CA VAL A 96 14.63 -2.38 -9.14
C VAL A 96 15.09 -2.73 -7.72
N PHE A 97 14.59 -3.81 -7.14
CA PHE A 97 15.00 -4.33 -5.84
C PHE A 97 15.99 -5.48 -5.99
N ALA A 98 17.00 -5.50 -5.12
CA ALA A 98 17.96 -6.59 -5.00
C ALA A 98 17.72 -7.37 -3.70
N VAL A 99 18.15 -8.64 -3.68
CA VAL A 99 18.10 -9.45 -2.46
C VAL A 99 18.97 -8.79 -1.39
N GLY A 100 18.41 -8.59 -0.19
CA GLY A 100 19.07 -7.90 0.92
C GLY A 100 18.65 -6.43 1.08
N ASP A 101 17.93 -5.85 0.11
CA ASP A 101 17.38 -4.51 0.25
C ASP A 101 16.40 -4.44 1.44
N THR A 102 16.58 -3.43 2.30
CA THR A 102 15.59 -3.11 3.33
C THR A 102 14.51 -2.24 2.72
N VAL A 103 13.25 -2.65 2.89
CA VAL A 103 12.10 -1.99 2.26
C VAL A 103 11.11 -1.46 3.30
N GLN A 104 10.48 -0.33 2.99
CA GLN A 104 9.36 0.20 3.75
C GLN A 104 8.06 -0.13 3.01
N VAL A 105 7.10 -0.73 3.70
CA VAL A 105 5.80 -1.12 3.13
C VAL A 105 4.70 -0.25 3.74
N SER A 106 3.87 0.33 2.88
CA SER A 106 2.66 1.07 3.26
C SER A 106 1.45 0.46 2.57
N GLY A 107 0.31 0.42 3.27
CA GLY A 107 -0.92 -0.14 2.74
C GLY A 107 -2.10 0.11 3.66
N VAL A 108 -3.31 -0.07 3.12
CA VAL A 108 -4.54 0.06 3.90
C VAL A 108 -4.70 -1.18 4.77
N THR A 109 -4.76 -0.99 6.08
CA THR A 109 -4.97 -2.08 7.03
C THR A 109 -6.39 -2.63 6.96
N LYS A 110 -6.59 -3.90 7.33
CA LYS A 110 -7.92 -4.51 7.41
C LYS A 110 -8.83 -3.72 8.39
N GLY A 111 -9.96 -3.24 7.88
CA GLY A 111 -10.99 -2.60 8.70
C GLY A 111 -11.60 -3.58 9.71
N LYS A 112 -11.90 -3.09 10.92
CA LYS A 112 -12.48 -3.87 12.02
C LYS A 112 -13.93 -3.45 12.37
N GLY A 113 -14.53 -2.55 11.59
CA GLY A 113 -15.83 -1.95 11.87
C GLY A 113 -15.81 -0.99 13.08
N PHE A 114 -16.99 -0.73 13.66
CA PHE A 114 -17.10 -0.03 14.93
C PHE A 114 -16.49 -0.91 16.04
N ALA A 115 -15.31 -0.54 16.52
CA ALA A 115 -14.58 -1.28 17.54
C ALA A 115 -14.72 -0.59 18.90
N GLY A 116 -15.19 -1.33 19.91
CA GLY A 116 -15.26 -0.85 21.29
C GLY A 116 -13.87 -0.56 21.90
N VAL A 117 -13.87 0.13 23.04
CA VAL A 117 -12.66 0.72 23.65
C VAL A 117 -11.59 -0.30 24.03
N VAL A 118 -12.00 -1.50 24.48
CA VAL A 118 -11.07 -2.61 24.78
C VAL A 118 -10.30 -3.03 23.52
N LYS A 119 -10.97 -3.18 22.38
CA LYS A 119 -10.36 -3.65 21.12
C LYS A 119 -9.56 -2.55 20.42
N ARG A 120 -10.02 -1.29 20.49
CA ARG A 120 -9.42 -0.16 19.77
C ARG A 120 -8.26 0.48 20.52
N HIS A 121 -8.37 0.58 21.84
CA HIS A 121 -7.44 1.33 22.69
C HIS A 121 -6.74 0.45 23.75
N GLY A 122 -7.07 -0.85 23.83
CA GLY A 122 -6.43 -1.76 24.79
C GLY A 122 -6.87 -1.55 26.24
N PHE A 123 -8.06 -0.99 26.47
CA PHE A 123 -8.58 -0.81 27.83
C PHE A 123 -8.82 -2.17 28.50
N HIS A 124 -8.54 -2.27 29.80
CA HIS A 124 -8.70 -3.53 30.55
C HIS A 124 -10.17 -3.91 30.80
N GLY A 125 -11.05 -2.91 30.88
CA GLY A 125 -12.43 -3.12 31.33
C GLY A 125 -12.56 -3.20 32.85
N GLY A 126 -13.79 -3.32 33.33
CA GLY A 126 -14.11 -3.51 34.74
C GLY A 126 -14.05 -4.98 35.18
N PRO A 127 -14.20 -5.27 36.49
CA PRO A 127 -14.29 -6.63 37.00
C PRO A 127 -15.51 -7.36 36.41
N ARG A 128 -15.41 -8.68 36.28
CA ARG A 128 -16.52 -9.53 35.77
C ARG A 128 -17.56 -9.90 36.83
N SER A 129 -17.14 -9.99 38.09
CA SER A 129 -17.97 -10.37 39.23
C SER A 129 -17.90 -9.29 40.33
N HIS A 130 -18.38 -9.61 41.54
CA HIS A 130 -18.39 -8.71 42.70
C HIS A 130 -19.23 -7.43 42.52
N GLY A 131 -20.47 -7.57 42.03
CA GLY A 131 -21.43 -6.46 41.97
C GLY A 131 -21.37 -5.59 40.70
N GLN A 132 -20.53 -5.97 39.73
CA GLN A 132 -20.57 -5.38 38.39
C GLN A 132 -21.96 -5.59 37.74
N LYS A 133 -22.54 -4.51 37.18
CA LYS A 133 -23.87 -4.53 36.54
C LYS A 133 -23.80 -4.62 35.01
N HIS A 134 -23.18 -3.65 34.35
CA HIS A 134 -23.19 -3.56 32.88
C HIS A 134 -21.98 -2.82 32.28
N THR A 135 -20.95 -2.51 33.07
CA THR A 135 -19.80 -1.71 32.62
C THR A 135 -18.52 -2.50 32.42
N GLU A 136 -18.58 -3.84 32.31
CA GLU A 136 -17.39 -4.70 32.17
C GLU A 136 -16.47 -4.25 31.03
N ARG A 137 -17.01 -3.78 29.91
CA ARG A 137 -16.22 -3.35 28.74
C ARG A 137 -16.38 -1.87 28.40
N SER A 138 -16.93 -1.10 29.33
CA SER A 138 -17.05 0.35 29.23
C SER A 138 -15.67 1.03 29.39
N PRO A 139 -15.52 2.28 28.95
CA PRO A 139 -14.26 3.03 29.11
C PRO A 139 -13.93 3.39 30.56
N GLY A 140 -14.94 3.37 31.43
CA GLY A 140 -14.95 3.77 32.84
C GLY A 140 -16.40 3.83 33.29
#